data_AF-A0A2V9N2V8-F1
#
_entry.id   AF-A0A2V9N2V8-F1
#
_cell.length_a   1.000
_cell.length_b   1.000
_cell.length_c   1.000
_cell.angle_alpha   90.00
_cell.angle_beta   90.00
_cell.angle_gamma   90.00
#
_symmetry.space_group_name_H-M   'P 1'
#
loop_
_entity.id
_entity.type
_entity.pdbx_description
1 polymer ?
#
loop_
_entity_poly.entity_id
_entity_poly.type
_entity_poly.pdbx_seq_one_letter_code
_entity_poly.pdbx_strand_id
1 'polypeptide(L)'
;MALLKAPSKQPKTTTLQVRLEEEVRHKLDKYAEFIDANASYVVSEALKLLFKKDEEFKRRVGQHNNEHSQKTIQGQAFAKNA
;
A
#
# COMPACT_ATOMS: atom_id res chain seq x y z
N MET A 1 28.39 -26.51 12.29
CA MET A 1 27.17 -26.45 11.47
C MET A 1 26.64 -25.02 11.53
N ALA A 2 26.79 -24.23 10.47
CA ALA A 2 26.24 -22.87 10.45
C ALA A 2 24.82 -22.92 9.90
N LEU A 3 23.83 -22.61 10.75
CA LEU A 3 22.43 -22.48 10.35
C LEU A 3 22.28 -21.18 9.54
N LEU A 4 22.17 -21.31 8.22
CA LEU A 4 21.84 -20.21 7.31
C LEU A 4 20.47 -19.67 7.72
N LYS A 5 20.42 -18.46 8.30
CA LYS A 5 19.16 -17.76 8.60
C LYS A 5 18.40 -17.58 7.28
N ALA A 6 17.13 -17.96 7.28
CA ALA A 6 16.24 -17.75 6.14
C ALA A 6 16.19 -16.25 5.78
N PRO A 7 16.25 -15.88 4.49
CA PRO A 7 16.18 -14.49 4.09
C PRO A 7 14.87 -13.87 4.59
N SER A 8 14.96 -12.71 5.26
CA SER A 8 13.78 -11.99 5.74
C SER A 8 12.88 -11.67 4.56
N LYS A 9 11.58 -11.93 4.68
CA LYS A 9 10.56 -11.58 3.67
C LYS A 9 10.65 -10.07 3.41
N GLN A 10 11.32 -9.68 2.33
CA GLN A 10 11.37 -8.29 1.92
C GLN A 10 9.94 -7.81 1.68
N PRO A 11 9.59 -6.57 2.08
CA PRO A 11 8.29 -6.00 1.76
C PRO A 11 8.02 -6.11 0.27
N LYS A 12 6.82 -6.55 -0.12
CA LYS A 12 6.42 -6.58 -1.53
C LYS A 12 6.27 -5.13 -2.02
N THR A 13 7.29 -4.62 -2.70
CA THR A 13 7.25 -3.31 -3.35
C THR A 13 6.70 -3.43 -4.75
N THR A 14 5.91 -2.44 -5.18
CA THR A 14 5.44 -2.30 -6.56
C THR A 14 5.82 -0.93 -7.10
N THR A 15 5.95 -0.81 -8.42
CA THR A 15 6.29 0.45 -9.09
C THR A 15 5.02 1.17 -9.56
N LEU A 16 4.92 2.46 -9.25
CA LEU A 16 3.89 3.36 -9.76
C LEU A 16 4.55 4.44 -10.61
N GLN A 17 4.10 4.60 -11.85
CA GLN A 17 4.49 5.73 -12.70
C GLN A 17 3.38 6.78 -12.68
N VAL A 18 3.73 8.03 -12.38
CA VAL A 18 2.80 9.17 -12.29
C VAL A 18 3.39 10.37 -13.00
N ARG A 19 2.53 11.13 -13.69
CA ARG A 19 2.89 12.43 -14.24
C ARG A 19 2.64 13.49 -13.18
N LEU A 20 3.60 14.37 -13.00
CA LEU A 20 3.54 15.49 -12.07
C LEU A 20 3.79 16.78 -12.84
N GLU A 21 3.18 17.87 -12.38
CA GLU A 21 3.58 19.21 -12.80
C GLU A 21 5.05 19.44 -12.42
N GLU A 22 5.77 20.20 -13.25
CA GLU A 22 7.20 20.44 -13.06
C GLU A 22 7.50 21.07 -11.69
N GLU A 23 6.67 22.02 -11.26
CA GLU A 23 6.81 22.65 -9.96
C GLU A 23 6.62 21.68 -8.78
N VAL A 24 5.72 20.72 -8.91
CA VAL A 24 5.47 19.70 -7.89
C VAL A 24 6.66 18.74 -7.82
N ARG A 25 7.19 18.34 -8.99
CA ARG A 25 8.39 17.49 -9.05
C ARG A 25 9.59 18.18 -8.41
N HIS A 26 9.81 19.45 -8.69
CA HIS A 26 10.92 20.22 -8.12
C HIS A 26 10.82 20.34 -6.59
N LYS A 27 9.61 20.61 -6.07
CA LYS A 27 9.37 20.66 -4.61
C LYS A 27 9.57 19.29 -3.96
N LEU A 28 9.15 18.22 -4.62
CA LEU A 28 9.34 16.84 -4.14
C LEU A 28 10.84 16.52 -4.01
N ASP A 29 11.64 16.84 -5.02
CA ASP A 29 13.08 16.57 -5.01
C ASP A 29 13.77 17.37 -3.89
N LYS A 30 13.48 18.67 -3.75
CA LYS A 30 14.01 19.51 -2.64
C LYS A 30 13.59 19.01 -1.26
N TYR A 31 12.35 18.55 -1.12
CA TYR A 31 11.87 18.05 0.16
C TYR A 31 12.55 16.73 0.52
N ALA A 32 12.78 15.86 -0.46
CA ALA A 32 13.52 14.62 -0.26
C ALA A 32 14.95 14.90 0.21
N GLU A 33 15.63 15.86 -0.42
CA GLU A 33 16.96 16.33 0.01
C GLU A 33 16.95 16.88 1.44
N PHE A 34 15.95 17.70 1.78
CA PHE A 34 15.83 18.31 3.11
C PHE A 34 15.74 17.28 4.25
N ILE A 35 15.12 16.12 3.99
CA ILE A 35 14.96 15.06 5.00
C ILE A 35 15.96 13.90 4.84
N ASP A 36 16.97 14.05 3.97
CA ASP A 36 17.95 13.01 3.63
C ASP A 36 17.28 11.69 3.18
N ALA A 37 16.31 11.81 2.26
CA ALA A 37 15.58 10.69 1.69
C ALA A 37 15.48 10.80 0.17
N ASN A 38 14.72 9.88 -0.44
CA ASN A 38 14.42 9.90 -1.86
C ASN A 38 12.94 10.20 -2.14
N ALA A 39 12.64 10.60 -3.38
CA ALA A 39 11.27 10.91 -3.81
C ALA A 39 10.29 9.75 -3.57
N SER A 40 10.71 8.50 -3.80
CA SER A 40 9.86 7.32 -3.58
C SER A 40 9.44 7.16 -2.12
N TYR A 41 10.33 7.45 -1.18
CA TYR A 41 10.04 7.44 0.26
C TYR A 41 9.02 8.53 0.60
N VAL A 42 9.25 9.76 0.16
CA VAL A 42 8.35 10.90 0.41
C VAL A 42 6.95 10.62 -0.13
N VAL A 43 6.84 10.15 -1.38
CA VAL A 43 5.56 9.78 -1.99
C VAL A 43 4.87 8.68 -1.20
N SER A 44 5.60 7.65 -0.79
CA SER A 44 5.05 6.54 -0.01
C SER A 44 4.50 7.02 1.34
N GLU A 45 5.25 7.85 2.07
CA GLU A 45 4.80 8.39 3.37
C GLU A 45 3.65 9.38 3.22
N ALA A 46 3.65 10.22 2.18
CA ALA A 46 2.55 11.11 1.88
C ALA A 46 1.25 10.35 1.60
N LEU A 47 1.31 9.27 0.81
CA LEU A 47 0.17 8.39 0.54
C LEU A 47 -0.33 7.70 1.81
N LYS A 48 0.57 7.14 2.63
CA LYS A 48 0.19 6.54 3.92
C LYS A 48 -0.50 7.57 4.84
N LEU A 49 0.02 8.78 4.90
CA LEU A 49 -0.55 9.86 5.71
C LEU A 49 -1.93 10.26 5.20
N LEU A 50 -2.10 10.37 3.88
CA LEU A 50 -3.39 10.69 3.24
C LEU A 50 -4.43 9.62 3.57
N PHE A 51 -4.13 8.34 3.35
CA PHE A 51 -5.04 7.22 3.63
C PHE A 51 -5.41 7.13 5.12
N LYS A 52 -4.49 7.51 6.02
CA LYS A 52 -4.75 7.56 7.46
C LYS A 52 -5.64 8.74 7.86
N LYS A 53 -5.72 9.82 7.08
CA LYS A 53 -6.53 11.01 7.42
C LYS A 53 -7.91 11.02 6.76
N ASP A 54 -8.06 10.33 5.64
CA ASP A 54 -9.32 10.32 4.88
C ASP A 54 -10.31 9.30 5.47
N GLU A 55 -11.26 9.80 6.27
CA GLU A 55 -12.31 8.97 6.88
C GLU A 55 -13.29 8.40 5.85
N GLU A 56 -13.51 9.07 4.73
CA GLU A 56 -14.36 8.53 3.67
C GLU A 56 -13.69 7.34 2.98
N PHE A 57 -12.41 7.50 2.64
CA PHE A 57 -11.60 6.41 2.10
C PHE A 57 -11.57 5.22 3.05
N LYS A 58 -11.37 5.45 4.35
CA LYS A 58 -11.42 4.38 5.37
C LYS A 58 -12.77 3.68 5.42
N ARG A 59 -13.88 4.43 5.41
CA ARG A 59 -15.23 3.84 5.41
C ARG A 59 -15.42 2.96 4.18
N ARG A 60 -15.07 3.46 2.98
CA ARG A 60 -15.21 2.72 1.73
C ARG A 60 -14.34 1.45 1.69
N VAL A 61 -13.08 1.54 2.10
CA VAL A 61 -12.19 0.37 2.15
C VAL A 61 -12.61 -0.63 3.23
N GLY A 62 -13.07 -0.15 4.39
CA GLY A 62 -13.60 -0.99 5.47
C GLY A 62 -14.89 -1.73 5.08
N GLN A 63 -15.76 -1.10 4.29
CA GLN A 63 -16.99 -1.72 3.77
C GLN A 63 -16.68 -2.85 2.77
N HIS A 64 -15.71 -2.68 1.86
CA HIS A 64 -15.32 -3.72 0.92
C HIS A 64 -14.69 -4.97 1.57
N ASN A 65 -14.07 -4.85 2.75
CA ASN A 65 -13.56 -6.02 3.48
C ASN A 65 -14.70 -6.92 4.02
N ASN A 66 -15.85 -6.33 4.38
CA ASN A 66 -17.02 -7.08 4.82
C ASN A 66 -17.76 -7.74 3.64
N GLU A 67 -17.87 -7.06 2.51
CA GLU A 67 -18.51 -7.63 1.31
C GLU A 67 -17.69 -8.78 0.69
N HIS A 68 -16.35 -8.68 0.69
CA HIS A 68 -15.50 -9.74 0.16
C HIS A 68 -15.55 -11.00 1.05
N SER A 69 -15.63 -10.83 2.38
CA SER A 69 -15.80 -11.97 3.30
C SER A 69 -17.13 -12.70 3.10
N GLN A 70 -18.23 -12.00 2.77
CA GLN A 70 -19.52 -12.65 2.53
C GLN A 70 -19.54 -13.46 1.22
N LYS A 71 -18.86 -13.01 0.16
CA LYS A 71 -18.78 -13.76 -1.11
C LYS A 71 -17.96 -15.05 -1.00
N THR A 72 -16.92 -15.08 -0.17
CA THR A 72 -16.12 -16.30 0.04
C THR A 72 -16.87 -17.37 0.84
N ILE A 73 -17.73 -16.98 1.78
CA ILE A 73 -18.50 -17.95 2.59
C ILE A 73 -19.64 -18.58 1.78
N GLN A 74 -20.31 -17.85 0.88
CA GLN A 74 -21.32 -18.44 0.00
C GLN A 74 -20.71 -19.41 -1.02
N GLY A 75 -19.50 -19.17 -1.54
CA GLY A 75 -18.84 -20.10 -2.48
C GLY A 75 -18.37 -21.43 -1.87
N GLN A 76 -18.07 -21.46 -0.57
CA GLN A 76 -17.63 -22.70 0.12
C GLN A 76 -18.79 -23.58 0.61
N ALA A 77 -19.99 -23.03 0.81
CA ALA A 77 -21.15 -23.80 1.25
C ALA A 77 -21.71 -24.73 0.15
N PHE A 78 -21.46 -24.43 -1.13
CA PHE A 78 -21.95 -25.24 -2.26
C PHE A 78 -20.98 -26.33 -2.74
N ALA A 79 -19.79 -26.47 -2.15
CA ALA A 79 -18.75 -27.39 -2.63
C ALA A 79 -18.53 -28.63 -1.74
N LYS A 80 -19.43 -28.94 -0.80
CA LYS A 80 -19.29 -30.11 0.09
C LYS A 80 -20.31 -31.23 -0.11
N ASN A 81 -21.23 -31.08 -1.06
CA ASN A 81 -22.23 -32.11 -1.39
C ASN A 81 -22.21 -32.37 -2.90
N ALA A 82 -21.15 -33.00 -3.41
CA ALA A 82 -21.10 -33.62 -4.73
C ALA A 82 -20.25 -34.90 -4.66
#